data_AF-P0CH70-F1
#
_entry.id   AF-P0CH70-F1
#
_cell.length_a   1.000
_cell.length_b   1.000
_cell.length_c   1.000
_cell.angle_alpha   90.00
_cell.angle_beta   90.00
_cell.angle_gamma   90.00
#
_symmetry.space_group_name_H-M   'P 1'
#
loop_
_entity.id
_entity.type
_entity.pdbx_description
1 polymer ?
#
loop_
_entity_poly.entity_id
_entity_poly.type
_entity_poly.pdbx_seq_one_letter_code
_entity_poly.pdbx_strand_id
1 'polypeptide(L)' 'ECKYLWGTCEKDEHCCEHLGCNKKHGWCGWDGTFG' A
#
# COMPACT_ATOMS: atom_id res chain seq x y z
N GLU A 1 -3.34 -12.14 -1.54
CA GLU A 1 -1.95 -11.84 -1.13
C GLU A 1 -1.79 -10.34 -1.07
N CYS A 2 -1.32 -9.78 0.05
CA CYS A 2 -1.07 -8.36 0.17
C CYS A 2 0.32 -8.00 -0.38
N LYS A 3 0.50 -6.76 -0.84
CA LYS A 3 1.75 -6.25 -1.41
C LYS A 3 2.49 -5.39 -0.40
N TYR A 4 3.78 -5.66 -0.28
CA TYR A 4 4.69 -4.91 0.58
C TYR A 4 5.03 -3.53 0.01
N LEU A 5 5.81 -2.76 0.77
CA LEU A 5 6.29 -1.44 0.37
C LEU A 5 6.86 -1.48 -1.05
N TRP A 6 6.49 -0.50 -1.87
CA TRP A 6 6.85 -0.38 -3.30
C TRP A 6 6.22 -1.43 -4.24
N GLY A 7 5.35 -2.31 -3.75
CA GLY A 7 4.55 -3.19 -4.59
C GLY A 7 3.50 -2.41 -5.39
N THR A 8 3.31 -2.75 -6.65
CA THR A 8 2.32 -2.08 -7.51
C THR A 8 0.89 -2.30 -7.02
N CYS A 9 0.09 -1.26 -6.90
CA CYS A 9 -1.27 -1.35 -6.38
C CYS A 9 -2.23 -0.47 -7.17
N GLU A 10 -3.52 -0.81 -7.10
CA GLU A 10 -4.62 0.02 -7.62
C GLU A 10 -5.53 0.50 -6.49
N LYS A 11 -5.59 -0.26 -5.39
CA LYS A 11 -6.41 -0.01 -4.22
C LYS A 11 -5.63 -0.33 -2.95
N ASP A 12 -6.01 0.30 -1.85
CA ASP A 12 -5.36 0.15 -0.55
C ASP A 12 -5.42 -1.30 -0.05
N GLU A 13 -6.53 -2.01 -0.32
CA GLU A 13 -6.70 -3.44 -0.02
C GLU A 13 -5.69 -4.36 -0.71
N HIS A 14 -4.96 -3.89 -1.73
CA HIS A 14 -3.87 -4.65 -2.34
C HIS A 14 -2.60 -4.61 -1.48
N CYS A 15 -2.47 -3.64 -0.59
CA CYS A 15 -1.29 -3.40 0.22
C CYS A 15 -1.41 -4.09 1.58
N CYS A 16 -0.28 -4.45 2.21
CA CYS A 16 -0.30 -5.08 3.52
C CYS A 16 -0.74 -4.09 4.62
N GLU A 17 -0.99 -4.62 5.82
CA GLU A 17 -1.31 -3.78 6.98
C GLU A 17 -0.23 -2.69 7.17
N HIS A 18 -0.67 -1.47 7.49
CA HIS A 18 0.15 -0.25 7.52
C HIS A 18 0.60 0.30 6.18
N LEU A 19 0.15 -0.29 5.08
CA LEU A 19 0.47 0.16 3.74
C LEU A 19 -0.81 0.58 3.01
N GLY A 20 -0.73 1.74 2.37
CA GLY A 20 -1.79 2.33 1.57
C GLY A 20 -1.32 2.43 0.13
N CYS A 21 -2.25 2.31 -0.79
CA CYS A 21 -1.96 2.45 -2.20
C CYS A 21 -1.85 3.92 -2.57
N ASN A 22 -0.64 4.34 -2.92
CA ASN A 22 -0.42 5.69 -3.40
C ASN A 22 -1.02 5.84 -4.81
N LYS A 23 -2.23 6.39 -4.90
CA LYS A 23 -2.93 6.60 -6.19
C LYS A 23 -2.16 7.46 -7.19
N LYS A 24 -1.23 8.30 -6.73
CA LYS A 24 -0.40 9.14 -7.60
C LYS A 24 0.73 8.35 -8.27
N HIS A 25 1.26 7.34 -7.59
CA HIS A 25 2.40 6.56 -8.07
C HIS A 25 2.08 5.10 -8.40
N GLY A 26 0.92 4.59 -7.98
CA GLY A 26 0.50 3.21 -8.18
C GLY A 26 1.32 2.20 -7.37
N TRP A 27 1.89 2.61 -6.23
CA TRP A 27 2.64 1.71 -5.36
C TRP A 27 2.17 1.78 -3.90
N CYS A 28 2.32 0.66 -3.19
CA CYS A 28 2.07 0.57 -1.76
C CYS A 28 3.13 1.38 -1.01
N GLY A 29 2.71 2.44 -0.35
CA GLY A 29 3.52 3.24 0.56
C GLY A 29 3.02 3.04 1.99
N TRP A 30 3.82 3.45 2.97
CA TRP A 30 3.35 3.47 4.35
C TRP A 30 2.21 4.48 4.49
N ASP A 31 1.05 4.04 5.01
CA ASP A 31 -0.15 4.89 5.10
C ASP A 31 -0.17 5.75 6.37
N GLY A 32 0.74 5.50 7.30
CA GLY A 32 0.82 6.23 8.57
C GLY A 32 0.09 5.53 9.72
N THR A 33 -0.53 4.36 9.50
CA THR A 33 -1.04 3.56 10.61
C THR A 33 0.11 2.79 11.27
N PHE A 34 0.07 2.76 12.61
CA PHE A 34 0.92 1.93 13.46
C PHE A 34 -0.02 0.91 14.11
N GLY A 35 0.10 -0.36 13.74
CA GLY A 35 -0.45 -1.49 14.47
C GLY A 35 0.69 -2.28 15.09
#